data_AF-A0A354XMV6-F1
#
_entry.id   AF-A0A354XMV6-F1
#
_cell.length_a   1.000
_cell.length_b   1.000
_cell.length_c   1.000
_cell.angle_alpha   90.00
_cell.angle_beta   90.00
_cell.angle_gamma   90.00
#
_symmetry.space_group_name_H-M   'P 1'
#
loop_
_entity.id
_entity.type
_entity.pdbx_description
1 polymer ?
#
loop_
_entity_poly.entity_id
_entity_poly.type
_entity_poly.pdbx_seq_one_letter_code
_entity_poly.pdbx_strand_id
1 'polypeptide(L)'
;PSDQQEAIKGDVEALYQTRPAMAMVNSHKGITNLHVPSDVIIDASMPAMIRDSGKMWNANDELQDAKAVIPDRCYATIYQAVIEDCKQHGAFDPTTMGSVPNVGLMAQKAEEYGSHDKTFQMPADGTVVVTDDSGQTVFSHTVEAGDIWRMCQTKDAPIQ
;
A
#
# COMPACT_ATOMS: atom_id res chain seq x y z
N PRO A 1 31.77 11.67 -8.37
CA PRO A 1 33.11 11.41 -7.75
C PRO A 1 32.96 10.34 -6.65
N SER A 2 34.00 9.53 -6.40
CA SER A 2 33.98 8.50 -5.34
C SER A 2 33.64 9.08 -3.98
N ASP A 3 34.30 10.19 -3.63
CA ASP A 3 34.22 10.79 -2.30
C ASP A 3 32.79 11.28 -1.99
N GLN A 4 32.10 11.81 -3.01
CA GLN A 4 30.70 12.22 -2.87
C GLN A 4 29.76 11.01 -2.75
N GLN A 5 30.03 9.93 -3.48
CA GLN A 5 29.23 8.70 -3.37
C GLN A 5 29.41 8.06 -1.98
N GLU A 6 30.64 8.04 -1.47
CA GLU A 6 30.97 7.52 -0.13
C GLU A 6 30.32 8.36 0.96
N ALA A 7 30.36 9.70 0.85
CA ALA A 7 29.67 10.59 1.78
C ALA A 7 28.16 10.31 1.83
N ILE A 8 27.49 10.24 0.66
CA ILE A 8 26.05 9.95 0.61
C ILE A 8 25.73 8.56 1.20
N LYS A 9 26.54 7.54 0.90
CA LYS A 9 26.36 6.20 1.47
C LYS A 9 26.54 6.22 2.99
N GLY A 10 27.53 6.95 3.50
CA GLY A 10 27.75 7.13 4.93
C GLY A 10 26.57 7.80 5.62
N ASP A 11 26.00 8.84 5.01
CA ASP A 11 24.82 9.53 5.53
C ASP A 11 23.59 8.61 5.57
N VAL A 12 23.39 7.77 4.54
CA VAL A 12 22.30 6.77 4.53
C VAL A 12 22.53 5.69 5.60
N GLU A 13 23.76 5.21 5.78
CA GLU A 13 24.08 4.22 6.82
C GLU A 13 23.82 4.78 8.22
N ALA A 14 24.14 6.06 8.46
CA ALA A 14 23.85 6.73 9.72
C ALA A 14 22.33 6.82 10.00
N LEU A 15 21.49 6.89 8.97
CA LEU A 15 20.03 6.87 9.14
C LEU A 15 19.53 5.51 9.63
N TYR A 16 20.12 4.39 9.21
CA TYR A 16 19.73 3.06 9.71
C TYR A 16 19.98 2.89 11.22
N GLN A 17 20.96 3.60 11.78
CA GLN A 17 21.25 3.56 13.22
C GLN A 17 20.30 4.42 14.07
N THR A 18 19.57 5.36 13.45
CA THR A 18 18.72 6.34 14.15
C THR A 18 17.23 6.17 13.85
N ARG A 19 16.88 5.42 12.80
CA ARG A 19 15.51 5.11 12.40
C ARG A 19 15.13 3.67 12.80
N PRO A 20 13.83 3.35 12.87
CA PRO A 20 13.40 1.98 13.12
C PRO A 20 13.95 1.01 12.07
N ALA A 21 14.13 -0.25 12.47
CA ALA A 21 14.48 -1.32 11.55
C ALA A 21 13.43 -1.43 10.43
N MET A 22 13.91 -1.79 9.23
CA MET A 22 13.10 -1.89 8.02
C MET A 22 12.99 -3.35 7.59
N ALA A 23 11.81 -3.75 7.09
CA ALA A 23 11.66 -5.06 6.48
C ALA A 23 12.58 -5.21 5.26
N MET A 24 13.11 -6.41 5.07
CA MET A 24 14.04 -6.75 4.00
C MET A 24 13.34 -7.56 2.91
N VAL A 25 13.62 -7.22 1.66
CA VAL A 25 13.31 -8.06 0.48
C VAL A 25 14.41 -9.12 0.32
N ASN A 26 15.66 -8.72 0.55
CA ASN A 26 16.81 -9.62 0.57
C ASN A 26 17.85 -9.10 1.57
N SER A 27 17.84 -9.69 2.78
CA SER A 27 18.76 -9.39 3.90
C SER A 27 20.23 -9.51 3.48
N HIS A 28 20.62 -10.61 2.83
CA HIS A 28 22.00 -10.89 2.41
C HIS A 28 22.56 -9.90 1.38
N LYS A 29 21.68 -9.23 0.62
CA LYS A 29 22.07 -8.21 -0.37
C LYS A 29 21.79 -6.78 0.11
N GLY A 30 21.30 -6.61 1.34
CA GLY A 30 20.91 -5.30 1.87
C GLY A 30 19.71 -4.66 1.16
N ILE A 31 18.89 -5.44 0.45
CA ILE A 31 17.72 -4.90 -0.27
C ILE A 31 16.55 -4.78 0.71
N THR A 32 16.17 -3.54 1.01
CA THR A 32 15.08 -3.18 1.93
C THR A 32 13.74 -2.99 1.21
N ASN A 33 12.67 -2.92 1.97
CA ASN A 33 11.31 -2.59 1.50
C ASN A 33 11.20 -1.25 0.72
N LEU A 34 12.18 -0.34 0.86
CA LEU A 34 12.19 0.95 0.17
C LEU A 34 13.14 1.01 -1.03
N HIS A 35 13.77 -0.12 -1.42
CA HIS A 35 14.68 -0.13 -2.56
C HIS A 35 13.96 0.00 -3.90
N VAL A 36 12.90 -0.78 -4.12
CA VAL A 36 12.15 -0.79 -5.39
C VAL A 36 10.65 -0.83 -5.12
N PRO A 37 9.84 0.09 -5.68
CA PRO A 37 8.40 0.17 -5.40
C PRO A 37 7.58 -1.09 -5.74
N SER A 38 8.07 -1.89 -6.69
CA SER A 38 7.39 -3.11 -7.15
C SER A 38 7.77 -4.38 -6.39
N ASP A 39 8.74 -4.32 -5.46
CA ASP A 39 9.22 -5.53 -4.77
C ASP A 39 8.21 -6.04 -3.73
N VAL A 40 7.51 -5.13 -3.04
CA VAL A 40 6.56 -5.46 -1.97
C VAL A 40 5.16 -4.99 -2.38
N ILE A 41 4.41 -5.91 -2.96
CA ILE A 41 3.04 -5.67 -3.44
C ILE A 41 2.04 -6.15 -2.40
N ILE A 42 1.16 -5.26 -1.95
CA ILE A 42 0.28 -5.43 -0.78
C ILE A 42 -0.58 -6.70 -0.80
N ASP A 43 -1.09 -7.09 -1.96
CA ASP A 43 -1.97 -8.26 -2.14
C ASP A 43 -1.24 -9.59 -1.92
N ALA A 44 0.06 -9.63 -2.17
CA ALA A 44 0.91 -10.79 -1.91
C ALA A 44 1.62 -10.70 -0.55
N SER A 45 2.12 -9.52 -0.19
CA SER A 45 2.97 -9.34 0.99
C SER A 45 2.21 -9.41 2.31
N MET A 46 0.99 -8.87 2.38
CA MET A 46 0.19 -8.92 3.61
C MET A 46 -0.23 -10.34 3.98
N PRO A 47 -0.77 -11.18 3.07
CA PRO A 47 -1.04 -12.58 3.39
C PRO A 47 0.21 -13.37 3.79
N ALA A 48 1.36 -13.11 3.14
CA ALA A 48 2.62 -13.76 3.49
C ALA A 48 3.06 -13.42 4.93
N MET A 49 3.02 -12.14 5.30
CA MET A 49 3.35 -11.66 6.64
C MET A 49 2.39 -12.23 7.70
N ILE A 50 1.08 -12.25 7.44
CA ILE A 50 0.08 -12.82 8.37
C ILE A 50 0.32 -14.32 8.57
N ARG A 51 0.56 -15.06 7.48
CA ARG A 51 0.82 -16.51 7.54
C ARG A 51 2.08 -16.81 8.36
N ASP A 52 3.11 -15.98 8.24
CA ASP A 52 4.39 -16.16 8.91
C ASP A 52 4.40 -15.54 10.32
N SER A 53 3.32 -15.81 11.08
CA SER A 53 3.12 -15.34 12.45
C SER A 53 3.07 -13.81 12.62
N GLY A 54 2.66 -13.07 11.58
CA GLY A 54 2.62 -11.60 11.61
C GLY A 54 4.02 -10.97 11.57
N LYS A 55 5.00 -11.62 10.94
CA LYS A 55 6.40 -11.18 10.93
C LYS A 55 6.91 -10.91 9.52
N MET A 56 7.98 -10.13 9.44
CA MET A 56 8.76 -9.90 8.22
C MET A 56 10.25 -10.06 8.52
N TRP A 57 11.05 -10.31 7.48
CA TRP A 57 12.51 -10.48 7.60
C TRP A 57 13.20 -9.17 7.96
N ASN A 58 14.07 -9.20 8.97
CA ASN A 58 14.92 -8.09 9.37
C ASN A 58 16.31 -8.17 8.70
N ALA A 59 17.19 -7.21 9.01
CA ALA A 59 18.55 -7.14 8.46
C ALA A 59 19.46 -8.32 8.86
N ASN A 60 19.11 -9.05 9.93
CA ASN A 60 19.86 -10.20 10.43
C ASN A 60 19.38 -11.54 9.85
N ASP A 61 18.48 -11.51 8.86
CA ASP A 61 17.87 -12.71 8.29
C ASP A 61 17.01 -13.48 9.31
N GLU A 62 16.28 -12.74 10.14
CA GLU A 62 15.36 -13.30 11.14
C GLU A 62 13.96 -12.71 11.00
N LEU A 63 12.95 -13.49 11.35
CA LEU A 63 11.56 -13.01 11.41
C LEU A 63 11.33 -12.13 12.63
N GLN A 64 10.80 -10.94 12.40
CA GLN A 64 10.52 -9.94 13.43
C GLN A 64 9.10 -9.37 13.27
N ASP A 65 8.45 -9.04 14.38
CA ASP A 65 7.16 -8.35 14.37
C ASP A 65 7.29 -7.03 13.60
N ALA A 66 6.31 -6.75 12.74
CA ALA A 66 6.35 -5.59 11.86
C ALA A 66 5.13 -4.69 12.05
N LYS A 67 5.35 -3.38 11.92
CA LYS A 67 4.28 -2.41 11.69
C LYS A 67 4.06 -2.31 10.18
N ALA A 68 3.07 -3.02 9.65
CA ALA A 68 2.68 -2.92 8.25
C ALA A 68 1.96 -1.58 8.00
N VAL A 69 2.62 -0.66 7.28
CA VAL A 69 2.07 0.67 6.99
C VAL A 69 1.28 0.62 5.67
N ILE A 70 -0.04 0.71 5.78
CA ILE A 70 -0.96 0.87 4.65
C ILE A 70 -1.59 2.27 4.82
N PRO A 71 -1.14 3.28 4.05
CA PRO A 71 -1.52 4.67 4.31
C PRO A 71 -3.01 4.95 4.15
N ASP A 72 -3.64 4.37 3.12
CA ASP A 72 -5.05 4.59 2.83
C ASP A 72 -5.95 3.63 3.60
N ARG A 73 -7.05 4.17 4.14
CA ARG A 73 -7.96 3.45 5.04
C ARG A 73 -8.97 2.56 4.34
N CYS A 74 -9.17 2.66 3.02
CA CYS A 74 -10.23 1.93 2.31
C CYS A 74 -10.07 0.42 2.47
N TYR A 75 -8.83 -0.08 2.42
CA TYR A 75 -8.54 -1.52 2.50
C TYR A 75 -7.54 -1.88 3.62
N ALA A 76 -7.02 -0.93 4.39
CA ALA A 76 -6.11 -1.24 5.50
C ALA A 76 -6.80 -2.03 6.63
N THR A 77 -8.07 -1.72 6.90
CA THR A 77 -8.80 -2.22 8.08
C THR A 77 -9.11 -3.71 8.02
N ILE A 78 -9.26 -4.29 6.82
CA ILE A 78 -9.50 -5.73 6.66
C ILE A 78 -8.29 -6.56 7.11
N TYR A 79 -7.07 -6.10 6.82
CA TYR A 79 -5.86 -6.79 7.27
C TYR A 79 -5.69 -6.70 8.79
N GLN A 80 -6.00 -5.54 9.36
CA GLN A 80 -5.98 -5.37 10.81
C GLN A 80 -6.95 -6.34 11.50
N ALA A 81 -8.16 -6.54 10.94
CA ALA A 81 -9.13 -7.49 11.48
C ALA A 81 -8.58 -8.93 11.47
N VAL A 82 -7.95 -9.36 10.37
CA VAL A 82 -7.33 -10.70 10.29
C VAL A 82 -6.16 -10.85 11.26
N ILE A 83 -5.34 -9.81 11.44
CA ILE A 83 -4.24 -9.81 12.41
C ILE A 83 -4.78 -9.99 13.84
N GLU A 84 -5.83 -9.25 14.22
CA GLU A 84 -6.42 -9.37 15.55
C GLU A 84 -7.11 -10.73 15.77
N ASP A 85 -7.77 -11.27 14.75
CA ASP A 85 -8.36 -12.62 14.78
C ASP A 85 -7.29 -13.68 15.05
N CYS A 86 -6.18 -13.66 14.31
CA CYS A 86 -5.05 -14.59 14.51
C CYS A 86 -4.40 -14.43 15.91
N LYS A 87 -4.33 -13.21 16.46
CA LYS A 87 -3.83 -13.00 17.83
C LYS A 87 -4.77 -13.59 18.88
N GLN A 88 -6.08 -13.50 18.66
CA GLN A 88 -7.09 -13.97 19.60
C GLN A 88 -7.30 -15.49 19.52
N HIS A 89 -7.25 -16.06 18.31
CA HIS A 89 -7.67 -17.44 18.04
C HIS A 89 -6.53 -18.36 17.58
N GLY A 90 -5.34 -17.82 17.35
CA GLY A 90 -4.21 -18.56 16.78
C GLY A 90 -4.27 -18.61 15.25
N ALA A 91 -3.30 -19.30 14.64
CA ALA A 91 -3.26 -19.46 13.19
C ALA A 91 -4.45 -20.28 12.68
N PHE A 92 -4.89 -20.01 11.44
CA PHE A 92 -5.87 -20.83 10.76
C PHE A 92 -5.43 -22.30 10.66
N ASP A 93 -6.37 -23.22 10.86
CA ASP A 93 -6.17 -24.66 10.65
C ASP A 93 -6.67 -25.08 9.26
N PRO A 94 -5.78 -25.39 8.30
CA PRO A 94 -6.17 -25.78 6.95
C PRO A 94 -6.95 -27.09 6.87
N THR A 95 -6.93 -27.92 7.91
CA THR A 95 -7.63 -29.23 7.91
C THR A 95 -9.11 -29.09 8.26
N THR A 96 -9.51 -27.97 8.86
CA THR A 96 -10.88 -27.73 9.35
C THR A 96 -11.49 -26.41 8.87
N MET A 97 -10.69 -25.46 8.38
CA MET A 97 -11.20 -24.17 7.92
C MET A 97 -12.18 -24.31 6.74
N GLY A 98 -13.15 -23.39 6.68
CA GLY A 98 -14.03 -23.25 5.52
C GLY A 98 -13.32 -22.68 4.30
N SER A 99 -14.11 -22.25 3.31
CA SER A 99 -13.60 -21.58 2.10
C SER A 99 -14.33 -20.27 1.87
N VAL A 100 -13.60 -19.26 1.39
CA VAL A 100 -14.13 -17.93 1.06
C VAL A 100 -13.91 -17.67 -0.44
N PRO A 101 -14.89 -17.98 -1.31
CA PRO A 101 -14.82 -17.59 -2.72
C PRO A 101 -15.07 -16.08 -2.90
N ASN A 102 -14.69 -15.53 -4.04
CA ASN A 102 -14.90 -14.11 -4.38
C ASN A 102 -15.60 -13.95 -5.75
N VAL A 103 -16.57 -13.05 -5.81
CA VAL A 103 -17.17 -12.54 -7.06
C VAL A 103 -16.84 -11.05 -7.13
N GLY A 104 -15.84 -10.70 -7.93
CA GLY A 104 -15.29 -9.35 -7.99
C GLY A 104 -15.87 -8.50 -9.11
N LEU A 105 -16.29 -7.27 -8.77
CA LEU A 105 -16.65 -6.26 -9.75
C LEU A 105 -15.39 -5.69 -10.40
N MET A 106 -15.18 -5.96 -11.69
CA MET A 106 -13.97 -5.50 -12.40
C MET A 106 -14.22 -5.11 -13.86
N ALA A 107 -15.40 -5.40 -14.40
CA ALA A 107 -15.70 -5.18 -15.81
C ALA A 107 -15.60 -3.69 -16.17
N GLN A 108 -15.07 -3.42 -17.37
CA GLN A 108 -14.90 -2.07 -17.92
C GLN A 108 -14.04 -1.11 -17.07
N LYS A 109 -13.01 -1.64 -16.38
CA LYS A 109 -12.10 -0.87 -15.51
C LYS A 109 -12.87 -0.17 -14.38
N ALA A 110 -13.68 -0.94 -13.66
CA ALA A 110 -14.44 -0.45 -12.53
C ALA A 110 -13.53 0.15 -11.44
N GLU A 111 -14.04 1.19 -10.77
CA GLU A 111 -13.43 1.78 -9.57
C GLU A 111 -11.99 2.30 -9.81
N GLU A 112 -11.03 1.95 -8.95
CA GLU A 112 -9.64 2.42 -9.02
C GLU A 112 -8.90 1.93 -10.27
N TYR A 113 -9.24 0.76 -10.82
CA TYR A 113 -8.60 0.23 -12.03
C TYR A 113 -8.81 1.14 -13.26
N GLY A 114 -9.83 1.98 -13.21
CA GLY A 114 -10.13 2.97 -14.25
C GLY A 114 -9.61 4.37 -13.96
N SER A 115 -8.88 4.61 -12.86
CA SER A 115 -8.60 5.98 -12.39
C SER A 115 -7.29 6.57 -12.93
N HIS A 116 -6.42 5.79 -13.59
CA HIS A 116 -5.04 6.19 -13.89
C HIS A 116 -4.91 7.50 -14.69
N ASP A 117 -5.74 7.68 -15.71
CA ASP A 117 -5.82 8.89 -16.54
C ASP A 117 -6.52 10.08 -15.84
N LYS A 118 -7.01 9.86 -14.62
CA LYS A 118 -7.73 10.81 -13.77
C LYS A 118 -7.08 10.96 -12.39
N THR A 119 -5.81 10.61 -12.27
CA THR A 119 -5.01 10.80 -11.06
C THR A 119 -3.96 11.86 -11.33
N PHE A 120 -3.90 12.88 -10.48
CA PHE A 120 -3.03 14.04 -10.66
C PHE A 120 -2.36 14.41 -9.33
N GLN A 121 -1.07 14.75 -9.40
CA GLN A 121 -0.40 15.45 -8.31
C GLN A 121 -0.64 16.95 -8.46
N MET A 122 -1.16 17.60 -7.41
CA MET A 122 -1.57 19.00 -7.44
C MET A 122 -0.34 19.92 -7.48
N PRO A 123 -0.24 20.85 -8.43
CA PRO A 123 0.92 21.74 -8.55
C PRO A 123 0.89 22.92 -7.59
N ALA A 124 -0.28 23.25 -7.03
CA ALA A 124 -0.52 24.40 -6.17
C ALA A 124 -1.79 24.18 -5.33
N ASP A 125 -1.93 24.95 -4.25
CA ASP A 125 -3.14 24.99 -3.44
C ASP A 125 -4.33 25.52 -4.24
N GLY A 126 -5.52 25.02 -3.95
CA GLY A 126 -6.73 25.48 -4.62
C GLY A 126 -7.92 24.57 -4.42
N THR A 127 -8.72 24.43 -5.47
CA THR A 127 -9.92 23.58 -5.45
C THR A 127 -10.05 22.85 -6.78
N VAL A 128 -10.15 21.53 -6.72
CA VAL A 128 -10.55 20.71 -7.87
C VAL A 128 -12.07 20.71 -7.94
N VAL A 129 -12.63 21.06 -9.10
CA VAL A 129 -14.07 21.10 -9.34
C VAL A 129 -14.39 20.20 -10.53
N VAL A 130 -15.36 19.30 -10.36
CA VAL A 130 -15.90 18.46 -11.43
C VAL A 130 -17.27 19.00 -11.81
N THR A 131 -17.46 19.34 -13.08
CA THR A 131 -18.73 19.84 -13.63
C THR A 131 -19.30 18.91 -14.68
N ASP A 132 -20.61 18.97 -14.89
CA ASP A 132 -21.27 18.34 -16.05
C ASP A 132 -21.17 19.21 -17.32
N ASP A 133 -21.83 18.78 -18.38
CA ASP A 133 -21.86 19.46 -19.69
C ASP A 133 -22.67 20.77 -19.68
N SER A 134 -23.56 20.96 -18.69
CA SER A 134 -24.27 22.21 -18.45
C SER A 134 -23.46 23.24 -17.66
N GLY A 135 -22.28 22.84 -17.15
CA GLY A 135 -21.43 23.64 -16.28
C GLY A 135 -21.86 23.60 -14.81
N GLN A 136 -22.80 22.71 -14.44
CA GLN A 136 -23.18 22.51 -13.05
C GLN A 136 -22.10 21.71 -12.32
N THR A 137 -21.68 22.18 -11.15
CA THR A 137 -20.76 21.44 -10.27
C THR A 137 -21.41 20.17 -9.77
N VAL A 138 -20.77 19.02 -10.03
CA VAL A 138 -21.12 17.72 -9.45
C VAL A 138 -20.53 17.59 -8.05
N PHE A 139 -19.23 17.86 -7.91
CA PHE A 139 -18.53 17.91 -6.61
C PHE A 139 -17.21 18.71 -6.71
N SER A 140 -16.66 19.08 -5.55
CA SER A 140 -15.37 19.76 -5.45
C SER A 140 -14.58 19.36 -4.20
N HIS A 141 -13.27 19.57 -4.24
CA HIS A 141 -12.35 19.31 -3.13
C HIS A 141 -11.35 20.46 -3.01
N THR A 142 -11.14 20.99 -1.81
CA THR A 142 -9.97 21.81 -1.51
C THR A 142 -8.74 20.92 -1.48
N VAL A 143 -7.64 21.38 -2.09
CA VAL A 143 -6.39 20.64 -2.23
C VAL A 143 -5.20 21.55 -1.96
N GLU A 144 -4.09 20.96 -1.54
CA GLU A 144 -2.80 21.63 -1.34
C GLU A 144 -1.78 21.17 -2.41
N ALA A 145 -0.72 21.96 -2.60
CA ALA A 145 0.39 21.59 -3.47
C ALA A 145 1.03 20.27 -3.01
N GLY A 146 1.16 19.32 -3.92
CA GLY A 146 1.71 17.98 -3.65
C GLY A 146 0.67 16.91 -3.35
N ASP A 147 -0.59 17.28 -3.08
CA ASP A 147 -1.68 16.32 -2.89
C ASP A 147 -1.88 15.44 -4.13
N ILE A 148 -2.29 14.19 -3.92
CA ILE A 148 -2.70 13.29 -5.00
C ILE A 148 -4.23 13.28 -5.07
N TRP A 149 -4.79 13.95 -6.07
CA TRP A 149 -6.21 13.91 -6.35
C TRP A 149 -6.53 12.82 -7.38
N ARG A 150 -7.62 12.07 -7.18
CA ARG A 150 -8.07 11.02 -8.10
C ARG A 150 -9.59 10.99 -8.27
N MET A 151 -10.05 10.57 -9.44
CA MET A 151 -11.47 10.29 -9.71
C MET A 151 -11.67 8.89 -10.31
N CYS A 152 -12.61 8.16 -9.75
CA CYS A 152 -12.98 6.80 -10.16
C CYS A 152 -14.34 6.78 -10.87
N GLN A 153 -14.61 5.72 -11.64
CA GLN A 153 -15.92 5.51 -12.28
C GLN A 153 -16.29 4.04 -12.28
N THR A 154 -17.57 3.75 -12.15
CA THR A 154 -18.14 2.42 -12.35
C THR A 154 -19.44 2.59 -13.13
N LYS A 155 -19.61 1.81 -14.20
CA LYS A 155 -20.82 1.88 -15.02
C LYS A 155 -21.89 0.95 -14.46
N ASP A 156 -23.15 1.26 -14.74
CA ASP A 156 -24.30 0.49 -14.27
C ASP A 156 -24.31 -0.96 -14.79
N ALA A 157 -24.05 -1.18 -16.09
CA ALA A 157 -24.07 -2.52 -16.66
C ALA A 157 -23.06 -3.50 -16.04
N PRO A 158 -21.81 -3.13 -15.70
CA PRO A 158 -20.92 -3.94 -14.87
C PRO A 158 -21.45 -4.35 -13.49
N ILE A 159 -22.38 -3.59 -12.90
CA ILE A 159 -22.92 -3.83 -11.55
C ILE A 159 -24.06 -4.86 -11.59
N GLN A 160 -24.87 -4.87 -12.64
CA GLN A 160 -25.99 -5.82 -12.84
C GLN A 160 -25.51 -7.24 -13.16
#